data_AF-A0A8X6IRL1-F1
#
_entry.id   AF-A0A8X6IRL1-F1
#
_cell.length_a   1.000
_cell.length_b   1.000
_cell.length_c   1.000
_cell.angle_alpha   90.00
_cell.angle_beta   90.00
_cell.angle_gamma   90.00
#
_symmetry.space_group_name_H-M   'P 1'
#
loop_
_entity.id
_entity.type
_entity.pdbx_description
1 polymer ?
#
loop_
_entity_poly.entity_id
_entity_poly.type
_entity_poly.pdbx_seq_one_letter_code
_entity_poly.pdbx_strand_id
1 'polypeptide(L)'
;MFLITMILFSSCVEKWKPRRKLLTPCFHADILRGFLPVFNDRSRKLVEHLRQEREKEFINIDTPVTLTALDIIFETMLGTSIGALERNSAYYITATK
;
A
#
# COMPACT_ATOMS: atom_id res chain seq x y z
N MET A 1 2.62 1.82 -4.74
CA MET A 1 4.07 1.53 -4.92
C MET A 1 4.39 0.97 -6.31
N PHE A 2 3.67 -0.03 -6.83
CA PHE A 2 3.87 -0.59 -8.18
C PHE A 2 3.60 0.38 -9.36
N LEU A 3 2.72 1.38 -9.20
CA LEU A 3 2.49 2.39 -10.24
C LEU A 3 3.63 3.41 -10.40
N ILE A 4 4.36 3.70 -9.32
CA ILE A 4 5.49 4.63 -9.35
C ILE A 4 6.72 3.96 -9.97
N THR A 5 6.89 2.65 -9.77
CA THR A 5 8.02 1.92 -10.33
C THR A 5 7.93 1.72 -11.85
N MET A 6 6.75 1.42 -12.42
CA MET A 6 6.59 1.32 -13.88
C MET A 6 6.85 2.65 -14.61
N ILE A 7 6.40 3.78 -14.04
CA ILE A 7 6.57 5.11 -14.63
C ILE A 7 8.02 5.61 -14.50
N LEU A 8 8.73 5.24 -13.41
CA LEU A 8 10.13 5.62 -13.23
C LEU A 8 11.10 4.65 -13.93
N PHE A 9 11.03 3.35 -13.66
CA PHE A 9 12.10 2.41 -13.98
C PHE A 9 12.10 1.90 -15.43
N SER A 10 10.95 1.89 -16.11
CA SER A 10 10.86 1.40 -17.51
C SER A 10 10.98 2.52 -18.56
N SER A 11 10.96 3.79 -18.15
CA SER A 11 11.03 4.93 -19.06
C SER A 11 12.48 5.35 -19.34
N CYS A 12 12.84 5.56 -20.61
CA CYS A 12 14.13 6.14 -21.02
C CYS A 12 14.47 7.40 -20.19
N VAL A 13 15.74 7.62 -19.85
CA VAL A 13 16.23 8.67 -18.91
C VAL A 13 15.59 10.05 -19.12
N GLU A 14 15.36 10.41 -20.39
CA GLU A 14 14.68 11.63 -20.85
C GLU A 14 13.27 11.83 -20.26
N LYS A 15 12.51 10.75 -20.05
CA LYS A 15 11.15 10.76 -19.49
C LYS A 15 11.15 10.59 -17.97
N TRP A 16 12.10 9.82 -17.44
CA TRP A 16 12.24 9.55 -16.01
C TRP A 16 12.56 10.81 -15.19
N LYS A 17 13.57 11.56 -15.63
CA LYS A 17 14.12 12.72 -14.91
C LYS A 17 13.07 13.83 -14.65
N PRO A 18 12.28 14.28 -15.66
CA PRO A 18 11.24 15.28 -15.43
C PRO A 18 10.07 14.75 -14.59
N ARG A 19 9.67 13.49 -14.78
CA ARG A 19 8.59 12.87 -13.98
C ARG A 19 8.98 12.70 -12.52
N ARG A 20 10.22 12.29 -12.24
CA ARG A 20 10.76 12.22 -10.88
C ARG A 20 10.78 13.61 -10.24
N LYS A 21 11.24 14.63 -10.96
CA LYS A 21 11.26 16.03 -10.45
C LYS A 21 9.85 16.53 -10.06
N LEU A 22 8.82 16.13 -10.79
CA LEU A 22 7.42 16.47 -10.48
C LEU A 22 6.87 15.70 -9.27
N LEU A 23 7.29 14.43 -9.07
CA LEU A 23 6.78 13.56 -8.01
C LEU A 23 7.51 13.72 -6.67
N THR A 24 8.79 14.09 -6.66
CA THR A 24 9.59 14.29 -5.43
C THR A 24 8.91 15.19 -4.38
N PRO A 25 8.27 16.34 -4.71
CA PRO A 25 7.62 17.15 -3.70
C PRO A 25 6.45 16.44 -3.00
N CYS A 26 5.78 15.48 -3.65
CA CYS A 26 4.68 14.69 -3.06
C CYS A 26 5.17 13.70 -1.97
N PHE A 27 6.48 13.47 -1.85
CA PHE A 27 7.10 12.64 -0.83
C PHE A 27 7.90 13.45 0.19
N HIS A 28 7.67 14.76 0.27
CA HIS A 28 8.25 15.57 1.35
C HIS A 28 7.71 15.08 2.70
N ALA A 29 8.55 15.15 3.75
CA ALA A 29 8.23 14.59 5.06
C ALA A 29 6.92 15.12 5.65
N ASP A 30 6.57 16.39 5.37
CA ASP A 30 5.33 17.00 5.87
C ASP A 30 4.07 16.41 5.24
N ILE A 31 4.14 16.03 3.95
CA ILE A 31 3.04 15.35 3.27
C ILE A 31 2.89 13.93 3.81
N LEU A 32 4.02 13.24 4.02
CA LEU A 32 4.03 11.90 4.64
C LEU A 32 3.46 11.91 6.06
N ARG A 33 3.71 12.97 6.84
CA ARG A 33 3.07 13.16 8.16
C ARG A 33 1.55 13.24 8.06
N GLY A 34 1.02 13.85 7.00
CA GLY A 34 -0.41 13.88 6.72
C GLY A 34 -1.05 12.51 6.50
N PHE A 35 -0.26 11.49 6.12
CA PHE A 35 -0.73 10.12 5.91
C PHE A 35 -0.63 9.22 7.15
N LEU A 36 0.02 9.67 8.23
CA LEU A 36 0.11 8.90 9.49
C LEU A 36 -1.25 8.44 10.04
N PRO A 37 -2.34 9.24 9.99
CA PRO A 37 -3.66 8.77 10.41
C PRO A 37 -4.15 7.55 9.62
N VAL A 38 -3.91 7.54 8.30
CA VAL A 38 -4.28 6.43 7.42
C VAL A 38 -3.47 5.18 7.75
N PHE A 39 -2.16 5.33 7.93
CA PHE A 39 -1.29 4.21 8.33
C PHE A 39 -1.75 3.61 9.66
N ASN A 40 -2.02 4.45 10.66
CA ASN A 40 -2.46 4.00 11.98
C ASN A 40 -3.83 3.29 11.93
N ASP A 41 -4.76 3.77 11.12
CA ASP A 41 -6.06 3.12 10.95
C ASP A 41 -5.94 1.73 10.31
N ARG A 42 -5.18 1.64 9.22
CA ARG A 42 -4.96 0.37 8.51
C ARG A 42 -4.15 -0.62 9.34
N SER A 43 -3.13 -0.16 10.08
CA SER A 43 -2.38 -0.99 11.02
C SER A 43 -3.26 -1.52 12.15
N ARG A 44 -4.21 -0.74 12.68
CA ARG A 44 -5.17 -1.24 13.69
C ARG A 44 -6.04 -2.37 13.13
N LYS A 45 -6.54 -2.22 11.90
CA LYS A 45 -7.32 -3.27 11.24
C LYS A 45 -6.51 -4.55 11.01
N LEU A 46 -5.25 -4.42 10.62
CA LEU A 46 -4.34 -5.57 10.50
C LEU A 46 -4.16 -6.30 11.84
N VAL A 47 -3.94 -5.57 12.93
CA VAL A 47 -3.81 -6.16 14.27
C VAL A 47 -5.11 -6.87 14.67
N GLU A 48 -6.26 -6.29 14.39
CA GLU A 48 -7.56 -6.91 14.71
C GLU A 48 -7.80 -8.18 13.91
N HIS A 49 -7.45 -8.20 12.62
CA HIS A 49 -7.51 -9.40 11.79
C HIS A 49 -6.58 -10.50 12.32
N LEU A 50 -5.33 -10.17 12.66
CA LEU A 50 -4.39 -11.14 13.23
C LEU A 50 -4.84 -11.67 14.60
N ARG A 51 -5.53 -10.85 15.41
CA ARG A 51 -6.12 -11.28 16.69
C ARG A 51 -7.27 -12.27 16.51
N GLN A 52 -7.98 -12.25 15.39
CA GLN A 52 -9.04 -13.22 15.09
C GLN A 52 -8.46 -14.57 14.67
N GLU A 53 -7.26 -14.58 14.07
CA GLU A 53 -6.57 -15.80 13.64
C GLU A 53 -5.79 -16.51 14.78
N ARG A 54 -5.95 -16.06 16.03
CA ARG A 54 -5.21 -16.54 17.22
C ARG A 54 -5.36 -18.03 17.55
N GLU A 55 -6.32 -18.71 16.94
CA GLU A 55 -6.52 -20.16 17.14
C GLU A 55 -5.61 -21.02 16.25
N LYS A 56 -4.91 -20.42 15.27
CA LYS A 56 -3.95 -21.12 14.41
C LYS A 56 -2.57 -21.14 15.06
N GLU A 57 -1.89 -22.28 14.98
CA GLU A 57 -0.51 -22.45 15.47
C GLU A 57 0.50 -21.58 14.68
N PHE A 58 0.25 -21.40 13.38
CA PHE A 58 1.04 -20.54 12.50
C PHE A 58 0.13 -19.68 11.62
N ILE A 59 0.52 -18.41 11.45
CA ILE A 59 -0.20 -17.45 10.61
C ILE A 59 0.75 -16.97 9.52
N ASN A 60 0.31 -17.04 8.27
CA ASN A 60 1.03 -16.42 7.16
C ASN A 60 0.76 -14.92 7.17
N ILE A 61 1.77 -14.13 7.54
CA ILE A 61 1.68 -12.66 7.62
C ILE A 61 1.87 -11.96 6.27
N ASP A 62 2.45 -12.63 5.28
CA ASP A 62 2.81 -12.02 3.99
C ASP A 62 1.58 -11.48 3.27
N THR A 63 0.53 -12.29 3.20
CA THR A 63 -0.74 -11.91 2.59
C THR A 63 -1.43 -10.74 3.29
N PRO A 64 -1.74 -10.80 4.61
CA PRO A 64 -2.44 -9.71 5.28
C PRO A 64 -1.62 -8.40 5.33
N VAL A 65 -0.29 -8.49 5.42
CA VAL A 65 0.60 -7.31 5.33
C VAL A 65 0.57 -6.71 3.92
N THR A 66 0.67 -7.53 2.88
CA THR A 66 0.62 -7.06 1.48
C THR A 66 -0.70 -6.38 1.15
N LEU A 67 -1.82 -6.95 1.59
CA LEU A 67 -3.15 -6.36 1.39
C LEU A 67 -3.32 -5.05 2.16
N THR A 68 -2.82 -4.97 3.40
CA THR A 68 -2.86 -3.74 4.20
C THR A 68 -2.01 -2.64 3.57
N ALA A 69 -0.81 -2.98 3.07
CA ALA A 69 0.04 -2.04 2.36
C ALA A 69 -0.62 -1.53 1.07
N LEU A 70 -1.35 -2.40 0.37
CA LEU A 70 -2.11 -2.04 -0.82
C LEU A 70 -3.22 -1.04 -0.51
N ASP A 71 -4.01 -1.28 0.53
CA ASP A 71 -5.05 -0.35 0.99
C ASP A 71 -4.45 1.01 1.37
N ILE A 72 -3.33 1.02 2.09
CA ILE A 72 -2.61 2.25 2.45
C ILE A 72 -2.22 3.04 1.19
N ILE A 73 -1.67 2.37 0.18
CA ILE A 73 -1.25 3.00 -1.07
C ILE A 73 -2.46 3.59 -1.80
N PHE A 74 -3.56 2.85 -1.92
CA PHE A 74 -4.75 3.33 -2.61
C PHE A 74 -5.43 4.48 -1.87
N GLU A 75 -5.46 4.45 -0.55
CA GLU A 75 -6.07 5.52 0.24
C GLU A 75 -5.21 6.79 0.23
N THR A 76 -3.89 6.67 0.27
CA THR A 76 -2.98 7.82 0.16
C THR A 76 -2.87 8.39 -1.25
N MET A 77 -2.97 7.57 -2.30
CA MET A 77 -2.84 8.03 -3.68
C MET A 77 -4.17 8.42 -4.34
N LEU A 78 -5.26 7.70 -4.04
CA LEU A 78 -6.57 7.88 -4.68
C LEU A 78 -7.65 8.40 -3.72
N GLY A 79 -7.39 8.47 -2.41
CA GLY A 79 -8.39 8.89 -1.42
C GLY A 79 -9.53 7.89 -1.22
N THR A 80 -9.39 6.67 -1.72
CA THR A 80 -10.41 5.61 -1.60
C THR A 80 -9.86 4.42 -0.83
N SER A 81 -10.66 3.89 0.08
CA SER A 81 -10.38 2.64 0.79
C SER A 81 -11.05 1.48 0.06
N ILE A 82 -10.26 0.50 -0.35
CA ILE A 82 -10.75 -0.67 -1.07
C ILE A 82 -11.23 -1.75 -0.08
N GLY A 83 -10.60 -1.82 1.10
CA GLY A 83 -10.91 -2.80 2.13
C GLY A 83 -10.46 -4.20 1.69
N ALA A 84 -9.25 -4.30 1.15
CA ALA A 84 -8.71 -5.53 0.58
C ALA A 84 -8.57 -6.64 1.64
N LEU A 85 -8.23 -6.27 2.88
CA LEU A 85 -8.11 -7.21 4.00
C LEU A 85 -9.47 -7.86 4.39
N GLU A 86 -10.56 -7.09 4.32
CA GLU A 86 -11.90 -7.54 4.74
C GLU A 86 -12.63 -8.33 3.63
N ARG A 87 -12.34 -8.03 2.36
CA ARG A 87 -13.04 -8.64 1.20
C ARG A 87 -12.45 -9.97 0.71
N ASN A 88 -11.53 -10.59 1.46
CA ASN A 88 -10.90 -11.87 1.11
C ASN A 88 -10.43 -11.89 -0.35
N SER A 89 -9.54 -10.94 -0.68
CA SER A 89 -9.29 -10.55 -2.05
C SER A 89 -8.32 -11.49 -2.78
N ALA A 90 -8.80 -12.66 -3.15
CA ALA A 90 -8.13 -13.51 -4.13
C ALA A 90 -7.71 -12.68 -5.36
N TYR A 91 -8.56 -11.76 -5.82
CA TYR A 91 -8.28 -10.86 -6.95
C TYR A 91 -7.01 -10.00 -6.79
N TYR A 92 -6.78 -9.40 -5.61
CA TYR A 92 -5.59 -8.57 -5.39
C TYR A 92 -4.32 -9.41 -5.18
N ILE A 93 -4.45 -10.61 -4.61
CA ILE A 93 -3.32 -11.52 -4.39
C ILE A 93 -2.79 -12.06 -5.74
N THR A 94 -3.67 -12.32 -6.71
CA THR A 94 -3.26 -12.74 -8.07
C THR A 94 -2.60 -11.61 -8.85
N ALA A 95 -2.96 -10.35 -8.58
CA ALA A 95 -2.36 -9.19 -9.24
C ALA A 95 -0.96 -8.84 -8.70
N THR A 96 -0.59 -9.35 -7.52
CA THR A 96 0.73 -9.14 -6.90
C THR A 96 1.74 -10.25 -7.18
N LYS A 97 1.33 -11.39 -7.77
CA LYS A 97 2.21 -12.46 -8.24
C LYS A 97 2.60 -12.25 -9.70
#